data_AF-A0A937NRZ1-F1
#
_entry.id   AF-A0A937NRZ1-F1
#
_cell.length_a   1.000
_cell.length_b   1.000
_cell.length_c   1.000
_cell.angle_alpha   90.00
_cell.angle_beta   90.00
_cell.angle_gamma   90.00
#
_symmetry.space_group_name_H-M   'P 1'
#
loop_
_entity.id
_entity.type
_entity.pdbx_description
1 polymer ?
#
loop_
_entity_poly.entity_id
_entity_poly.type
_entity_poly.pdbx_seq_one_letter_code
_entity_poly.pdbx_strand_id
1 'polypeptide(L)' 'MHNFFDFDNTITGFDVLDDLVKRYSINKKWQFFERAWKNGSIGSRKCLQEQLRVVRITRAGLKMYLWDKN' A
#
# COMPACT_ATOMS: atom_id res chain seq x y z
N MET A 1 16.56 1.64 26.71
CA MET A 1 16.34 0.63 25.66
C MET A 1 15.19 1.13 24.80
N HIS A 2 15.40 1.30 23.50
CA HIS A 2 14.35 1.70 22.55
C HIS A 2 13.99 0.50 21.68
N ASN A 3 12.71 0.14 21.66
CA ASN A 3 12.18 -0.94 20.82
C ASN A 3 11.42 -0.31 19.65
N PHE A 4 11.66 -0.83 18.45
CA PHE A 4 10.99 -0.41 17.23
C PHE A 4 10.08 -1.52 16.77
N PHE A 5 8.83 -1.18 16.48
CA PHE A 5 7.85 -2.09 15.92
C PHE A 5 7.47 -1.59 14.54
N ASP A 6 7.47 -2.50 13.58
CA ASP A 6 6.83 -2.26 12.30
C ASP A 6 5.32 -2.14 12.48
N PHE A 7 4.66 -1.44 11.56
CA PHE A 7 3.23 -1.18 11.67
C PHE A 7 2.41 -2.27 10.96
N ASP A 8 2.60 -2.38 9.64
CA ASP A 8 1.84 -3.28 8.78
C ASP A 8 2.15 -4.75 9.11
N ASN A 9 1.11 -5.58 9.23
CA ASN A 9 1.21 -7.01 9.52
C ASN A 9 1.89 -7.38 10.86
N THR A 10 2.27 -6.39 11.67
CA THR A 10 2.85 -6.55 13.01
C THR A 10 1.89 -6.00 14.07
N ILE A 11 1.48 -4.73 13.95
CA ILE A 11 0.45 -4.12 14.79
C ILE A 11 -0.93 -4.37 14.17
N THR A 12 -1.05 -4.19 12.86
CA THR A 12 -2.28 -4.47 12.12
C THR A 12 -2.35 -5.94 11.72
N GLY A 13 -3.56 -6.50 11.65
CA GLY A 13 -3.78 -7.90 11.22
C GLY A 13 -3.64 -8.14 9.71
N PHE A 14 -3.30 -7.09 8.95
CA PHE A 14 -3.10 -7.14 7.49
C PHE A 14 -2.21 -5.98 7.04
N ASP A 15 -1.68 -6.08 5.83
CA ASP A 15 -0.93 -4.99 5.20
C ASP A 15 -1.90 -3.90 4.69
N VAL A 16 -1.91 -2.77 5.39
CA VAL A 16 -2.87 -1.67 5.15
C VAL A 16 -2.60 -1.00 3.81
N LEU A 17 -1.32 -0.83 3.46
CA LEU A 17 -0.92 -0.19 2.22
C LEU A 17 -1.29 -1.06 1.02
N ASP A 18 -1.05 -2.36 1.10
CA ASP A 18 -1.34 -3.31 0.03
C ASP A 18 -2.85 -3.43 -0.24
N ASP A 19 -3.67 -3.44 0.82
CA ASP A 19 -5.13 -3.43 0.71
C ASP A 19 -5.64 -2.12 0.08
N LEU A 20 -5.08 -0.97 0.50
CA LEU A 20 -5.43 0.33 -0.07
C LEU A 20 -5.08 0.41 -1.57
N VAL A 21 -3.86 -0.02 -1.96
CA VAL A 21 -3.44 -0.05 -3.37
C VAL A 21 -4.35 -0.97 -4.18
N LYS A 22 -4.71 -2.15 -3.68
CA LYS A 22 -5.59 -3.10 -4.37
C LYS A 22 -6.99 -2.53 -4.60
N ARG A 23 -7.57 -1.82 -3.63
CA ARG A 23 -8.93 -1.27 -3.70
C ARG A 23 -9.05 -0.02 -4.57
N TYR A 24 -8.07 0.88 -4.46
CA TYR A 24 -8.18 2.24 -5.02
C TYR A 24 -7.30 2.49 -6.24
N SER A 25 -6.57 1.49 -6.73
CA SER A 25 -5.88 1.62 -8.01
C SER A 25 -6.87 1.67 -9.17
N ILE A 26 -6.70 2.66 -10.05
CA ILE A 26 -7.53 2.82 -11.26
C ILE A 26 -7.35 1.69 -12.27
N ASN A 27 -6.26 0.92 -12.16
CA ASN A 27 -5.96 -0.22 -13.02
C ASN A 27 -5.00 -1.19 -12.31
N LYS A 28 -4.72 -2.34 -12.94
CA LYS A 28 -3.83 -3.38 -12.39
C LYS A 28 -2.32 -3.10 -12.60
N LYS A 29 -1.92 -1.89 -13.02
CA LYS A 29 -0.51 -1.57 -13.30
C LYS A 29 0.37 -1.66 -12.05
N TRP A 30 -0.19 -1.46 -10.86
CA TRP A 30 0.51 -1.69 -9.58
C TRP A 30 1.11 -3.10 -9.48
N GLN A 31 0.47 -4.13 -10.06
CA GLN A 31 0.96 -5.52 -10.05
C GLN A 31 2.24 -5.70 -10.87
N PHE A 32 2.43 -4.88 -11.91
CA PHE A 32 3.65 -4.89 -12.70
C PHE A 32 4.84 -4.40 -11.86
N PHE A 33 4.65 -3.30 -11.12
CA PHE A 33 5.67 -2.76 -10.23
C PHE A 33 5.95 -3.68 -9.04
N GLU A 34 4.92 -4.32 -8.50
CA GLU A 34 5.05 -5.32 -7.46
C GLU A 34 5.94 -6.50 -7.89
N ARG A 35 5.73 -7.02 -9.12
CA ARG A 35 6.58 -8.07 -9.69
C ARG A 35 8.00 -7.58 -9.96
N ALA A 36 8.15 -6.36 -10.47
CA ALA A 36 9.46 -5.74 -10.72
C ALA A 36 10.24 -5.43 -9.43
N TRP A 37 9.57 -5.28 -8.30
CA TRP A 37 10.22 -5.16 -7.01
C TRP A 37 10.63 -6.55 -6.48
N LYS A 38 9.71 -7.53 -6.52
CA LYS A 38 9.97 -8.91 -6.09
C LYS A 38 11.10 -9.59 -6.86
N ASN A 39 11.29 -9.24 -8.12
CA ASN A 39 12.40 -9.75 -8.93
C ASN A 39 13.71 -8.94 -8.80
N GLY A 40 13.74 -7.92 -7.93
CA GLY A 40 14.91 -7.07 -7.71
C GLY A 40 15.21 -6.03 -8.80
N SER A 41 14.35 -5.86 -9.81
CA SER A 41 14.56 -4.89 -10.90
C SER A 41 14.38 -3.43 -10.47
N ILE A 42 13.58 -3.18 -9.43
CA ILE A 42 13.40 -1.85 -8.82
C ILE A 42 13.45 -1.94 -7.28
N GLY A 43 13.93 -0.87 -6.64
CA GLY A 43 13.89 -0.75 -5.18
C GLY A 43 12.50 -0.41 -4.63
N SER A 44 12.29 -0.65 -3.33
CA SER A 44 11.01 -0.45 -2.62
C SER A 44 10.47 0.98 -2.77
N ARG A 45 11.32 2.00 -2.67
CA ARG A 45 10.93 3.41 -2.87
C ARG A 45 10.30 3.66 -4.24
N LYS A 46 10.89 3.11 -5.30
CA LYS A 46 10.39 3.26 -6.67
C LYS A 46 9.10 2.46 -6.85
N CYS A 47 9.03 1.25 -6.28
CA CYS A 47 7.81 0.46 -6.28
C CYS A 47 6.63 1.24 -5.69
N LEU A 48 6.80 1.74 -4.46
CA LEU A 48 5.78 2.49 -3.74
C LEU A 48 5.32 3.74 -4.50
N GLN A 49 6.26 4.52 -5.04
CA GLN A 49 5.91 5.71 -5.83
C GLN A 49 5.03 5.37 -7.03
N GLU A 50 5.39 4.32 -7.77
CA GLU A 50 4.64 3.92 -8.96
C GLU A 50 3.28 3.28 -8.63
N GLN A 51 3.17 2.54 -7.52
CA GLN A 51 1.90 2.06 -7.00
C GLN A 51 0.98 3.22 -6.61
N LEU A 52 1.48 4.22 -5.90
CA LEU A 52 0.68 5.39 -5.49
C LEU A 52 0.25 6.26 -6.68
N ARG A 53 1.02 6.31 -7.78
CA ARG A 53 0.63 7.06 -9.00
C ARG A 53 -0.68 6.56 -9.60
N VAL A 54 -1.02 5.29 -9.44
CA VAL A 54 -2.26 4.70 -9.97
C VAL A 54 -3.39 4.65 -8.95
N VAL A 55 -3.13 5.00 -7.69
CA VAL A 55 -4.17 5.12 -6.67
C VAL A 55 -4.98 6.40 -6.89
N ARG A 56 -6.31 6.29 -6.87
CA ARG A 56 -7.24 7.43 -6.83
C ARG A 56 -8.25 7.21 -5.72
N ILE A 57 -8.12 8.02 -4.68
CA ILE A 57 -9.01 8.01 -3.53
C ILE A 57 -9.33 9.45 -3.15
N THR A 58 -10.61 9.73 -2.88
CA THR A 58 -11.02 11.03 -2.35
C THR A 58 -10.75 11.09 -0.85
N ARG A 59 -10.65 12.28 -0.28
CA ARG A 59 -10.49 12.42 1.17
C ARG A 59 -11.64 11.78 1.96
N ALA A 60 -12.87 11.86 1.43
CA ALA A 60 -14.02 11.19 2.02
C ALA A 60 -13.92 9.66 1.91
N GLY A 61 -13.50 9.14 0.75
CA GLY A 61 -13.27 7.71 0.55
C GLY A 61 -12.17 7.16 1.47
N LEU A 62 -11.09 7.92 1.69
CA LEU A 62 -10.04 7.55 2.62
C LEU A 62 -10.54 7.54 4.07
N LYS A 63 -11.32 8.55 4.49
CA LYS A 63 -11.93 8.55 5.82
C LYS A 63 -12.84 7.35 6.03
N MET A 64 -13.66 7.01 5.03
CA MET A 64 -14.53 5.85 5.09
C MET A 64 -13.72 4.55 5.21
N TYR A 65 -12.66 4.38 4.40
CA TYR A 65 -11.74 3.25 4.50
C TYR A 65 -11.16 3.07 5.90
N LEU A 66 -10.74 4.17 6.53
CA LEU A 66 -10.17 4.14 7.88
C LEU A 66 -11.21 3.89 8.98
N TRP A 67 -12.49 4.15 8.72
CA TRP A 67 -13.57 3.98 9.69
C TRP A 67 -14.24 2.61 9.60
N ASP A 68 -14.34 2.03 8.41
CA ASP A 68 -14.93 0.71 8.15
C ASP A 68 -14.13 -0.46 8.76
N LYS A 69 -12.97 -0.17 9.35
CA LYS A 69 -12.04 -1.14 9.94
C LYS A 69 -11.95 -1.07 11.48
N ASN A 70 -12.78 -0.25 12.12
CA ASN A 70 -13.00 -0.22 13.58
C ASN A 70 -14.29 -0.95 13.93
#